data_AF-A0ABD2WP05-F1
#
_entry.id   AF-A0ABD2WP05-F1
#
_cell.length_a   1.000
_cell.length_b   1.000
_cell.length_c   1.000
_cell.angle_alpha   90.00
_cell.angle_beta   90.00
_cell.angle_gamma   90.00
#
_symmetry.space_group_name_H-M   'P 1'
#
loop_
_entity.id
_entity.type
_entity.pdbx_description
1 polymer ?
#
loop_
_entity_poly.entity_id
_entity_poly.type
_entity_poly.pdbx_seq_one_letter_code
_entity_poly.pdbx_strand_id
1 'polypeptide(L)'
;MLCDTISKLSIDVAILCEQYKNLASPNTWLTDANGQAAIWVLGGIPVQQRPARVHPYFSWARIGGIFFFSVYAPPRLSEKEFFALLANIIEEARGKRPLVIAGDFKAWSTEWGCRKTKPRAPILLDSLALLDAVLLNIGGVPTFNGKQGSSVVDLTDHQAIVFEIEDDEASSRPSTRPSYRWNARILDFDRFSAVVSGASVAPGTAEDMASSLMDVITSACDASMSGVVPRRRREPVYWWTAEIAELRRSCILARRLSQRSRGRQDEEAHSANYASARRLLRLAIKSSKRRC
;
A
#
# COMPACT_ATOMS: atom_id res chain seq x y z
N MET A 1 7.66 15.44 -15.62
CA MET A 1 6.72 15.12 -14.52
C MET A 1 7.14 13.89 -13.71
N LEU A 2 7.27 12.68 -14.29
CA LEU A 2 7.73 11.50 -13.54
C LEU A 2 9.18 11.66 -13.04
N CYS A 3 10.13 11.99 -13.93
CA CYS A 3 11.52 12.23 -13.54
C CYS A 3 11.65 13.34 -12.48
N ASP A 4 10.89 14.44 -12.64
CA ASP A 4 10.91 15.54 -11.67
C ASP A 4 10.41 15.10 -10.29
N THR A 5 9.37 14.26 -10.22
CA THR A 5 8.88 13.70 -8.95
C THR A 5 9.90 12.74 -8.33
N ILE A 6 10.51 11.89 -9.14
CA ILE A 6 11.54 10.93 -8.70
C ILE A 6 12.75 11.67 -8.10
N SER A 7 13.23 12.71 -8.80
CA SER A 7 14.35 13.53 -8.32
C SER A 7 14.01 14.33 -7.08
N LYS A 8 12.79 14.88 -6.97
CA LYS A 8 12.35 15.65 -5.80
C LYS A 8 12.14 14.82 -4.54
N LEU A 9 11.76 13.56 -4.70
CA LEU A 9 11.41 12.67 -3.59
C LEU A 9 12.51 11.63 -3.29
N SER A 10 13.67 11.73 -3.96
CA SER A 10 14.80 10.82 -3.78
C SER A 10 14.38 9.33 -3.84
N ILE A 11 13.58 8.98 -4.85
CA ILE A 11 13.04 7.61 -4.99
C ILE A 11 14.13 6.64 -5.42
N ASP A 12 14.30 5.53 -4.69
CA ASP A 12 15.22 4.43 -5.03
C ASP A 12 14.60 3.38 -5.96
N VAL A 13 13.29 3.11 -5.83
CA VAL A 13 12.60 2.12 -6.67
C VAL A 13 11.26 2.68 -7.09
N ALA A 14 11.04 2.76 -8.41
CA ALA A 14 9.75 3.14 -8.98
C ALA A 14 9.09 1.94 -9.68
N ILE A 15 7.83 1.67 -9.32
CA ILE A 15 6.97 0.68 -9.98
C ILE A 15 6.07 1.41 -10.96
N LEU A 16 6.12 1.04 -12.23
CA LEU A 16 5.51 1.76 -13.35
C LEU A 16 4.54 0.87 -14.14
N CYS A 17 3.44 1.48 -14.60
CA CYS A 17 2.45 0.87 -15.49
C CYS A 17 2.21 1.78 -16.71
N GLU A 18 1.87 1.19 -17.86
CA GLU A 18 1.58 1.87 -19.12
C GLU A 18 2.65 2.90 -19.55
N GLN A 19 3.94 2.63 -19.32
CA GLN A 19 4.98 3.59 -19.72
C GLN A 19 5.00 3.81 -21.25
N TYR A 20 5.12 5.08 -21.67
CA TYR A 20 5.19 5.44 -23.09
C TYR A 20 6.57 5.16 -23.72
N LYS A 21 7.65 5.35 -22.95
CA LYS A 21 9.04 5.13 -23.37
C LYS A 21 9.88 4.65 -22.20
N ASN A 22 10.90 3.83 -22.49
CA ASN A 22 11.92 3.48 -21.52
C ASN A 22 12.91 4.65 -21.39
N LEU A 23 13.14 5.10 -20.15
CA LEU A 23 13.93 6.31 -19.88
C LEU A 23 15.35 6.02 -19.39
N ALA A 24 15.68 4.74 -19.14
CA ALA A 24 16.96 4.34 -18.58
C ALA A 24 17.51 3.06 -19.22
N SER A 25 18.75 2.72 -18.85
CA SER A 25 19.44 1.52 -19.35
C SER A 25 18.67 0.24 -19.05
N PRO A 26 18.82 -0.83 -19.86
CA PRO A 26 18.18 -2.13 -19.60
C PRO A 26 18.56 -2.75 -18.25
N ASN A 27 19.68 -2.34 -17.65
CA ASN A 27 20.15 -2.87 -16.36
C ASN A 27 19.41 -2.27 -15.17
N THR A 28 18.87 -1.07 -15.32
CA THR A 28 18.15 -0.31 -14.29
C THR A 28 16.65 -0.23 -14.59
N TRP A 29 16.23 -0.58 -15.81
CA TRP A 29 14.85 -0.53 -16.26
C TRP A 29 14.38 -1.93 -16.68
N LEU A 30 13.58 -2.55 -15.81
CA LEU A 30 13.17 -3.95 -15.93
C LEU A 30 11.72 -4.01 -16.39
N THR A 31 11.47 -4.38 -17.65
CA THR A 31 10.13 -4.41 -18.24
C THR A 31 9.55 -5.83 -18.29
N ASP A 32 8.24 -5.91 -18.40
CA ASP A 32 7.54 -7.11 -18.85
C ASP A 32 7.71 -7.32 -20.38
N ALA A 33 7.19 -8.44 -20.89
CA ALA A 33 7.29 -8.79 -22.32
C ALA A 33 6.55 -7.80 -23.23
N ASN A 34 5.51 -7.13 -22.73
CA ASN A 34 4.69 -6.20 -23.52
C ASN A 34 5.14 -4.73 -23.38
N GLY A 35 6.11 -4.44 -22.50
CA GLY A 35 6.55 -3.08 -22.20
C GLY A 35 5.50 -2.22 -21.49
N GLN A 36 4.52 -2.83 -20.83
CA GLN A 36 3.41 -2.17 -20.14
C GLN A 36 3.55 -2.14 -18.61
N ALA A 37 4.44 -2.95 -18.04
CA ALA A 37 4.80 -2.91 -16.63
C ALA A 37 6.32 -2.83 -16.51
N ALA A 38 6.83 -1.97 -15.62
CA ALA A 38 8.26 -1.89 -15.35
C ALA A 38 8.60 -1.60 -13.89
N ILE A 39 9.82 -1.98 -13.53
CA ILE A 39 10.52 -1.56 -12.31
C ILE A 39 11.71 -0.73 -12.75
N TRP A 40 11.78 0.51 -12.27
CA TRP A 40 12.91 1.40 -12.47
C TRP A 40 13.68 1.54 -11.17
N VAL A 41 14.92 1.07 -11.18
CA VAL A 41 15.85 1.17 -10.05
C VAL A 41 16.68 2.44 -10.19
N LEU A 42 16.64 3.24 -9.15
CA LEU A 42 17.21 4.57 -8.97
C LEU A 42 18.02 4.53 -7.66
N GLY A 43 18.97 5.44 -7.43
CA GLY A 43 19.72 5.45 -6.16
C GLY A 43 20.86 4.42 -6.02
N GLY A 44 21.21 3.68 -7.08
CA GLY A 44 22.44 2.86 -7.12
C GLY A 44 22.37 1.52 -6.39
N ILE A 45 21.20 1.13 -5.87
CA ILE A 45 20.99 -0.19 -5.29
C ILE A 45 21.05 -1.24 -6.42
N PRO A 46 21.89 -2.28 -6.33
CA PRO A 46 22.01 -3.26 -7.39
C PRO A 46 20.76 -4.14 -7.47
N VAL A 47 20.38 -4.51 -8.70
CA VAL A 47 19.41 -5.57 -8.94
C VAL A 47 20.06 -6.91 -8.62
N GLN A 48 19.63 -7.55 -7.53
CA GLN A 48 20.20 -8.78 -6.99
C GLN A 48 19.67 -10.03 -7.72
N GLN A 49 18.40 -10.01 -8.12
CA GLN A 49 17.76 -11.11 -8.86
C GLN A 49 16.73 -10.58 -9.85
N ARG A 50 16.53 -11.35 -10.92
CA ARG A 50 15.61 -11.07 -12.04
C ARG A 50 14.82 -12.33 -12.40
N PRO A 51 13.73 -12.21 -13.17
CA PRO A 51 12.96 -13.36 -13.63
C PRO A 51 13.81 -14.21 -14.58
N ALA A 52 13.75 -15.53 -14.43
CA ALA A 52 14.44 -16.46 -15.34
C ALA A 52 13.84 -16.45 -16.76
N ARG A 53 12.55 -16.12 -16.85
CA ARG A 53 11.81 -15.94 -18.10
C ARG A 53 11.05 -14.61 -18.07
N VAL A 54 10.89 -13.99 -19.23
CA VAL A 54 10.08 -12.77 -19.36
C VAL A 54 8.61 -13.15 -19.38
N HIS A 55 7.79 -12.44 -18.60
CA HIS A 55 6.35 -12.65 -18.56
C HIS A 55 5.62 -11.47 -19.19
N PRO A 56 4.48 -11.68 -19.89
CA PRO A 56 3.60 -10.59 -20.26
C PRO A 56 2.89 -10.04 -19.01
N TYR A 57 2.61 -8.74 -19.01
CA TYR A 57 1.80 -8.03 -18.02
C TYR A 57 2.45 -7.82 -16.65
N PHE A 58 3.59 -8.44 -16.35
CA PHE A 58 4.32 -8.15 -15.12
C PHE A 58 5.82 -8.41 -15.23
N SER A 59 6.57 -7.75 -14.36
CA SER A 59 8.01 -7.99 -14.15
C SER A 59 8.31 -7.95 -12.66
N TRP A 60 9.38 -8.61 -12.23
CA TRP A 60 9.81 -8.60 -10.84
C TRP A 60 11.32 -8.52 -10.68
N ALA A 61 11.78 -7.98 -9.56
CA ALA A 61 13.20 -7.90 -9.25
C ALA A 61 13.44 -7.97 -7.74
N ARG A 62 14.61 -8.51 -7.34
CA ARG A 62 15.08 -8.39 -5.95
C ARG A 62 16.04 -7.22 -5.86
N ILE A 63 15.71 -6.22 -5.04
CA ILE A 63 16.46 -4.97 -4.87
C ILE A 63 16.51 -4.70 -3.38
N GLY A 64 17.72 -4.45 -2.84
CA GLY A 64 17.88 -4.20 -1.40
C GLY A 64 17.32 -5.32 -0.51
N GLY A 65 17.39 -6.58 -0.95
CA GLY A 65 16.83 -7.72 -0.21
C GLY A 65 15.32 -7.94 -0.37
N ILE A 66 14.59 -6.98 -0.93
CA ILE A 66 13.12 -7.01 -1.10
C ILE A 66 12.76 -7.42 -2.53
N PHE A 67 11.71 -8.22 -2.68
CA PHE A 67 11.16 -8.58 -3.98
C PHE A 67 10.07 -7.59 -4.39
N PHE A 68 10.26 -6.89 -5.50
CA PHE A 68 9.28 -5.97 -6.07
C PHE A 68 8.66 -6.58 -7.32
N PHE A 69 7.34 -6.48 -7.46
CA PHE A 69 6.57 -6.87 -8.63
C PHE A 69 5.84 -5.64 -9.17
N SER A 70 6.03 -5.39 -10.47
CA SER A 70 5.27 -4.42 -11.24
C SER A 70 4.28 -5.17 -12.12
N VAL A 71 2.99 -4.85 -12.00
CA VAL A 71 1.90 -5.56 -12.69
C VAL A 71 1.00 -4.57 -13.42
N TYR A 72 0.70 -4.85 -14.68
CA TYR A 72 -0.32 -4.14 -15.44
C TYR A 72 -1.31 -5.12 -16.05
N ALA A 73 -2.57 -5.10 -15.61
CA ALA A 73 -3.62 -5.99 -16.09
C ALA A 73 -4.63 -5.22 -16.98
N PRO A 74 -4.40 -5.16 -18.31
CA PRO A 74 -5.21 -4.36 -19.23
C PRO A 74 -6.72 -4.63 -19.09
N PRO A 75 -7.60 -3.63 -19.30
CA PRO A 75 -9.05 -3.83 -19.24
C PRO A 75 -9.56 -4.78 -20.34
N ARG A 76 -8.79 -4.95 -21.42
CA ARG A 76 -9.08 -5.88 -22.52
C ARG A 76 -8.90 -7.37 -22.18
N LEU A 77 -8.21 -7.71 -21.09
CA LEU A 77 -8.03 -9.12 -20.72
C LEU A 77 -9.39 -9.77 -20.42
N SER A 78 -9.63 -10.94 -20.99
CA SER A 78 -10.71 -11.82 -20.56
C SER A 78 -10.50 -12.27 -19.11
N GLU A 79 -11.55 -12.79 -18.48
CA GLU A 79 -11.45 -13.33 -17.11
C GLU A 79 -10.43 -14.47 -17.02
N LYS A 80 -10.37 -15.33 -18.05
CA LYS A 80 -9.40 -16.43 -18.14
C LYS A 80 -7.96 -15.94 -18.23
N GLU A 81 -7.70 -14.92 -19.04
CA GLU A 81 -6.36 -14.31 -19.16
C GLU A 81 -5.95 -13.58 -17.88
N PHE A 82 -6.90 -12.91 -17.23
CA PHE A 82 -6.66 -12.26 -15.93
C PHE A 82 -6.34 -13.30 -14.85
N PHE A 83 -7.05 -14.43 -14.81
CA PHE A 83 -6.74 -15.53 -13.90
C PHE A 83 -5.35 -16.11 -14.18
N ALA A 84 -5.01 -16.35 -15.45
CA ALA A 84 -3.69 -16.86 -15.82
C ALA A 84 -2.55 -15.91 -15.42
N LEU A 85 -2.74 -14.59 -15.58
CA LEU A 85 -1.83 -13.57 -15.09
C LEU A 85 -1.58 -13.71 -13.58
N LEU A 86 -2.66 -13.80 -12.79
CA LEU A 86 -2.54 -13.93 -11.33
C LEU A 86 -1.88 -15.25 -10.92
N ALA A 87 -2.18 -16.35 -11.61
CA ALA A 87 -1.53 -17.65 -11.37
C ALA A 87 -0.01 -17.58 -11.61
N ASN A 88 0.43 -16.95 -12.69
CA ASN A 88 1.85 -16.75 -13.00
C ASN A 88 2.55 -15.88 -11.94
N ILE A 89 1.89 -14.81 -11.49
CA ILE A 89 2.40 -13.97 -10.39
C ILE A 89 2.53 -14.79 -9.12
N ILE A 90 1.57 -15.66 -8.80
CA ILE A 90 1.62 -16.50 -7.60
C ILE A 90 2.77 -17.49 -7.66
N GLU A 91 2.95 -18.16 -8.80
CA GLU A 91 4.05 -19.09 -9.04
C GLU A 91 5.40 -18.40 -8.83
N GLU A 92 5.59 -17.24 -9.46
CA GLU A 92 6.81 -16.45 -9.33
C GLU A 92 7.00 -15.92 -7.91
N ALA A 93 5.94 -15.48 -7.21
CA ALA A 93 6.06 -14.93 -5.86
C ALA A 93 6.24 -15.98 -4.77
N ARG A 94 6.12 -17.28 -5.08
CA ARG A 94 6.24 -18.37 -4.11
C ARG A 94 7.64 -18.39 -3.49
N GLY A 95 7.72 -18.39 -2.16
CA GLY A 95 8.98 -18.40 -1.41
C GLY A 95 9.76 -17.08 -1.40
N LYS A 96 9.30 -16.05 -2.11
CA LYS A 96 9.96 -14.74 -2.17
C LYS A 96 9.47 -13.84 -1.04
N ARG A 97 10.32 -13.51 -0.08
CA ARG A 97 10.01 -12.62 1.07
C ARG A 97 11.24 -11.78 1.44
N PRO A 98 11.07 -10.53 1.90
CA PRO A 98 9.83 -9.73 1.90
C PRO A 98 9.40 -9.34 0.47
N LEU A 99 8.10 -9.07 0.26
CA LEU A 99 7.49 -8.94 -1.06
C LEU A 99 6.58 -7.72 -1.16
N VAL A 100 6.73 -6.95 -2.25
CA VAL A 100 5.88 -5.83 -2.65
C VAL A 100 5.31 -6.13 -4.03
N ILE A 101 3.98 -6.08 -4.18
CA ILE A 101 3.30 -6.17 -5.47
C ILE A 101 2.51 -4.89 -5.68
N ALA A 102 2.79 -4.19 -6.77
CA ALA A 102 2.05 -2.99 -7.14
C ALA A 102 1.86 -2.88 -8.66
N GLY A 103 0.95 -2.00 -9.05
CA GLY A 103 0.60 -1.71 -10.43
C GLY A 103 -0.87 -2.00 -10.76
N ASP A 104 -1.34 -1.61 -11.92
CA ASP A 104 -2.76 -1.44 -12.18
C ASP A 104 -3.48 -2.76 -12.58
N PHE A 105 -4.28 -3.30 -11.67
CA PHE A 105 -5.06 -4.52 -11.90
C PHE A 105 -6.41 -4.29 -12.60
N LYS A 106 -6.86 -3.04 -12.77
CA LYS A 106 -8.20 -2.65 -13.27
C LYS A 106 -9.36 -3.44 -12.63
N ALA A 107 -9.23 -3.83 -11.36
CA ALA A 107 -10.22 -4.62 -10.63
C ALA A 107 -10.99 -3.74 -9.62
N TRP A 108 -12.32 -3.70 -9.69
CA TRP A 108 -13.12 -2.79 -8.86
C TRP A 108 -13.71 -3.56 -7.68
N SER A 109 -13.45 -3.13 -6.43
CA SER A 109 -14.05 -3.70 -5.22
C SER A 109 -14.48 -2.62 -4.24
N THR A 110 -15.64 -2.81 -3.61
CA THR A 110 -16.01 -1.99 -2.45
C THR A 110 -14.99 -2.08 -1.30
N GLU A 111 -14.17 -3.15 -1.24
CA GLU A 111 -13.15 -3.35 -0.19
C GLU A 111 -12.00 -2.32 -0.21
N TRP A 112 -11.77 -1.66 -1.35
CA TRP A 112 -10.79 -0.58 -1.49
C TRP A 112 -11.42 0.71 -2.04
N GLY A 113 -12.70 0.95 -1.71
CA GLY A 113 -13.36 2.25 -1.91
C GLY A 113 -14.12 2.46 -3.22
N CYS A 114 -14.29 1.43 -4.06
CA CYS A 114 -15.13 1.54 -5.28
C CYS A 114 -16.63 1.62 -4.93
N ARG A 115 -17.42 2.29 -5.79
CA ARG A 115 -18.90 2.29 -5.67
C ARG A 115 -19.52 0.91 -5.96
N LYS A 116 -18.85 0.06 -6.75
CA LYS A 116 -19.33 -1.27 -7.16
C LYS A 116 -18.17 -2.26 -7.21
N THR A 117 -18.46 -3.53 -6.97
CA THR A 117 -17.50 -4.63 -7.17
C THR A 117 -17.69 -5.23 -8.56
N LYS A 118 -16.61 -5.34 -9.36
CA LYS A 118 -16.56 -6.00 -10.67
C LYS A 118 -16.02 -7.43 -10.56
N PRO A 119 -16.25 -8.32 -11.55
CA PRO A 119 -15.86 -9.73 -11.49
C PRO A 119 -14.36 -10.00 -11.21
N ARG A 120 -13.46 -9.12 -11.68
CA ARG A 120 -12.02 -9.24 -11.44
C ARG A 120 -11.60 -9.09 -9.96
N ALA A 121 -12.36 -8.34 -9.17
CA ALA A 121 -11.94 -8.01 -7.80
C ALA A 121 -11.94 -9.22 -6.84
N PRO A 122 -12.99 -10.05 -6.80
CA PRO A 122 -12.95 -11.29 -6.01
C PRO A 122 -11.77 -12.19 -6.40
N ILE A 123 -11.47 -12.32 -7.70
CA ILE A 123 -10.37 -13.15 -8.21
C ILE A 123 -9.03 -12.60 -7.74
N LEU A 124 -8.83 -11.28 -7.83
CA LEU A 124 -7.63 -10.61 -7.34
C LEU A 124 -7.46 -10.79 -5.82
N LEU A 125 -8.53 -10.60 -5.06
CA LEU A 125 -8.52 -10.76 -3.59
C LEU A 125 -8.18 -12.20 -3.19
N ASP A 126 -8.81 -13.18 -3.83
CA ASP A 126 -8.53 -14.60 -3.57
C ASP A 126 -7.08 -14.95 -3.97
N SER A 127 -6.55 -14.36 -5.04
CA SER A 127 -5.16 -14.58 -5.50
C SER A 127 -4.13 -13.94 -4.56
N LEU A 128 -4.32 -12.69 -4.14
CA LEU A 128 -3.44 -12.01 -3.18
C LEU A 128 -3.48 -12.70 -1.81
N ALA A 129 -4.60 -13.31 -1.43
CA ALA A 129 -4.72 -14.10 -0.21
C ALA A 129 -3.81 -15.34 -0.21
N LEU A 130 -3.49 -15.93 -1.37
CA LEU A 130 -2.54 -17.04 -1.49
C LEU A 130 -1.10 -16.61 -1.21
N LEU A 131 -0.78 -15.33 -1.42
CA LEU A 131 0.56 -14.76 -1.26
C LEU A 131 0.85 -14.22 0.13
N ASP A 132 -0.12 -14.28 1.05
CA ASP A 132 -0.03 -13.64 2.38
C ASP A 132 0.33 -12.14 2.29
N ALA A 133 0.00 -11.52 1.15
CA ALA A 133 0.24 -10.11 0.92
C ALA A 133 -0.79 -9.28 1.70
N VAL A 134 -0.33 -8.20 2.35
CA VAL A 134 -1.20 -7.23 3.01
C VAL A 134 -1.53 -6.12 2.03
N LEU A 135 -2.81 -5.81 1.88
CA LEU A 135 -3.25 -4.68 1.08
C LEU A 135 -2.89 -3.37 1.80
N LEU A 136 -2.04 -2.56 1.17
CA LEU A 136 -1.57 -1.27 1.71
C LEU A 136 -2.38 -0.06 1.23
N ASN A 137 -3.40 -0.26 0.38
CA ASN A 137 -4.25 0.83 -0.09
C ASN A 137 -5.12 1.40 1.04
N ILE A 138 -4.78 2.61 1.52
CA ILE A 138 -5.56 3.36 2.51
C ILE A 138 -6.12 4.62 1.84
N GLY A 139 -7.38 4.61 1.40
CA GLY A 139 -8.04 5.81 0.86
C GLY A 139 -9.25 5.54 -0.03
N GLY A 140 -10.08 6.56 -0.25
CA GLY A 140 -11.26 6.51 -1.12
C GLY A 140 -11.46 7.80 -1.90
N VAL A 141 -10.37 8.43 -2.33
CA VAL A 141 -10.38 9.58 -3.24
C VAL A 141 -10.36 9.01 -4.66
N PRO A 142 -11.27 9.42 -5.57
CA PRO A 142 -11.19 9.03 -6.98
C PRO A 142 -9.90 9.56 -7.59
N THR A 143 -9.15 8.68 -8.23
CA THR A 143 -7.81 8.96 -8.75
C THR A 143 -7.81 9.18 -10.28
N PHE A 144 -8.96 9.01 -10.94
CA PHE A 144 -9.19 9.33 -12.36
C PHE A 144 -10.46 10.20 -12.52
N ASN A 145 -10.35 11.28 -13.29
CA ASN A 145 -11.46 12.15 -13.71
C ASN A 145 -11.54 12.24 -15.24
N GLY A 146 -12.34 11.36 -15.86
CA GLY A 146 -12.65 11.40 -17.30
C GLY A 146 -14.05 11.93 -17.60
N LYS A 147 -14.36 12.17 -18.88
CA LYS A 147 -15.68 12.62 -19.37
C LYS A 147 -16.87 11.68 -19.03
N GLN A 148 -16.60 10.48 -18.52
CA GLN A 148 -17.59 9.47 -18.13
C GLN A 148 -17.74 9.28 -16.60
N GLY A 149 -17.13 10.15 -15.78
CA GLY A 149 -17.28 10.16 -14.33
C GLY A 149 -16.04 9.70 -13.54
N SER A 150 -16.06 9.93 -12.22
CA SER A 150 -14.96 9.68 -11.29
C SER A 150 -14.93 8.23 -10.80
N SER A 151 -13.77 7.56 -10.83
CA SER A 151 -13.59 6.18 -10.38
C SER A 151 -12.60 6.07 -9.21
N VAL A 152 -12.92 5.21 -8.23
CA VAL A 152 -11.96 4.75 -7.22
C VAL A 152 -11.60 3.32 -7.59
N VAL A 153 -10.36 3.11 -7.99
CA VAL A 153 -9.44 1.97 -7.82
C VAL A 153 -8.08 2.68 -7.85
N ASP A 154 -7.08 2.23 -7.08
CA ASP A 154 -5.72 2.29 -7.62
C ASP A 154 -4.74 1.44 -6.83
N LEU A 155 -4.20 0.44 -7.51
CA LEU A 155 -2.75 0.27 -7.51
C LEU A 155 -2.25 1.14 -8.69
N THR A 156 -2.13 2.44 -8.34
CA THR A 156 -1.60 3.62 -9.05
C THR A 156 -2.16 4.09 -10.41
N ASP A 157 -2.84 5.25 -10.39
CA ASP A 157 -2.68 6.30 -11.39
C ASP A 157 -2.89 7.72 -10.79
N HIS A 158 -2.04 8.64 -11.25
CA HIS A 158 -1.99 10.09 -11.01
C HIS A 158 -1.56 10.64 -9.63
N GLN A 159 -1.44 9.82 -8.59
CA GLN A 159 -0.57 10.13 -7.43
C GLN A 159 0.32 8.94 -7.11
N ALA A 160 1.63 9.14 -7.17
CA ALA A 160 2.59 8.12 -6.73
C ALA A 160 2.30 7.77 -5.27
N ILE A 161 2.11 6.48 -4.99
CA ILE A 161 2.12 5.98 -3.62
C ILE A 161 3.59 5.90 -3.22
N VAL A 162 4.00 6.78 -2.32
CA VAL A 162 5.36 6.84 -1.79
C VAL A 162 5.33 6.40 -0.34
N PHE A 163 6.17 5.44 -0.02
CA PHE A 163 6.37 4.94 1.33
C PHE A 163 7.85 4.60 1.51
N GLU A 164 8.35 4.84 2.71
CA GLU A 164 9.71 4.46 3.12
C GLU A 164 9.65 3.07 3.74
N ILE A 165 10.65 2.24 3.44
CA ILE A 165 10.81 0.92 4.04
C ILE A 165 12.05 1.01 4.93
N GLU A 166 11.84 0.96 6.24
CA GLU A 166 12.92 0.90 7.23
C GLU A 166 13.24 -0.57 7.57
N ASP A 167 14.52 -0.90 7.71
CA ASP A 167 14.96 -2.21 8.21
C ASP A 167 14.75 -2.26 9.74
N ASP A 168 13.63 -2.83 10.15
CA ASP A 168 13.18 -2.85 11.54
C ASP A 168 13.84 -4.00 12.32
N GLU A 169 15.14 -3.90 12.64
CA GLU A 169 15.76 -4.74 13.68
C GLU A 169 15.71 -4.12 15.09
N ALA A 170 15.20 -2.88 15.25
CA ALA A 170 15.33 -2.20 16.54
C ALA A 170 14.24 -1.18 16.91
N SER A 171 12.93 -1.45 16.79
CA SER A 171 11.96 -0.63 17.55
C SER A 171 10.60 -1.30 17.86
N SER A 172 10.60 -2.36 18.65
CA SER A 172 9.39 -2.76 19.40
C SER A 172 9.14 -1.84 20.60
N ARG A 173 8.81 -0.56 20.33
CA ARG A 173 8.13 0.31 21.29
C ARG A 173 6.83 0.83 20.67
N PRO A 174 5.66 0.57 21.29
CA PRO A 174 4.44 1.19 20.82
C PRO A 174 4.57 2.70 21.01
N SER A 175 4.67 3.44 19.91
CA SER A 175 4.56 4.90 19.92
C SER A 175 3.18 5.26 20.48
N THR A 176 3.17 5.82 21.69
CA THR A 176 1.99 6.41 22.33
C THR A 176 1.70 7.82 21.81
N ARG A 177 2.47 8.33 20.84
CA ARG A 177 2.24 9.66 20.29
C ARG A 177 1.11 9.59 19.27
N PRO A 178 0.03 10.38 19.41
CA PRO A 178 -0.95 10.52 18.35
C PRO A 178 -0.20 10.95 17.08
N SER A 179 -0.55 10.36 15.92
CA SER A 179 0.10 10.65 14.64
C SER A 179 -0.31 12.06 14.17
N TYR A 180 0.20 13.07 14.84
CA TYR A 180 0.09 14.44 14.41
C TYR A 180 1.11 14.64 13.30
N ARG A 181 0.64 14.92 12.09
CA ARG A 181 1.50 15.22 10.94
C ARG A 181 1.34 16.70 10.64
N TRP A 182 2.43 17.46 10.62
CA TRP A 182 2.41 18.85 10.18
C TRP A 182 2.25 18.92 8.66
N ASN A 183 1.40 19.82 8.18
CA ASN A 183 1.24 20.06 6.75
C ASN A 183 2.22 21.14 6.28
N ALA A 184 3.42 20.73 5.88
CA ALA A 184 4.47 21.64 5.39
C ALA A 184 4.09 22.49 4.16
N ARG A 185 3.01 22.14 3.44
CA ARG A 185 2.54 22.96 2.30
C ARG A 185 1.90 24.29 2.73
N ILE A 186 1.48 24.40 3.99
CA ILE A 186 0.83 25.60 4.55
C ILE A 186 1.76 26.23 5.59
N LEU A 187 3.08 26.05 5.42
CA LEU A 187 4.06 26.64 6.31
C LEU A 187 3.98 28.17 6.24
N ASP A 188 3.60 28.77 7.35
CA ASP A 188 3.73 30.21 7.58
C ASP A 188 5.17 30.51 8.04
N PHE A 189 6.00 30.98 7.11
CA PHE A 189 7.42 31.21 7.36
C PHE A 189 7.66 32.32 8.38
N ASP A 190 6.86 33.38 8.37
CA ASP A 190 7.00 34.51 9.28
C ASP A 190 6.70 34.07 10.72
N ARG A 191 5.64 33.26 10.88
CA ARG A 191 5.28 32.70 12.19
C ARG A 191 6.28 31.66 12.69
N PHE A 192 6.83 30.83 11.80
CA PHE A 192 7.89 29.88 12.13
C PHE A 192 9.15 30.62 12.62
N SER A 193 9.58 31.61 11.85
CA SER A 193 10.78 32.42 12.13
C SER A 193 10.63 33.19 13.45
N ALA A 194 9.46 33.76 13.74
CA ALA A 194 9.20 34.47 14.99
C ALA A 194 9.37 33.57 16.23
N VAL A 195 8.90 32.32 16.16
CA VAL A 195 9.02 31.37 17.28
C VAL A 195 10.46 30.90 17.47
N VAL A 196 11.15 30.57 16.37
CA VAL A 196 12.56 30.14 16.42
C VAL A 196 13.47 31.26 16.92
N SER A 197 13.27 32.49 16.44
CA SER A 197 14.07 33.65 16.83
C SER A 197 13.84 34.09 18.28
N GLY A 198 12.67 33.78 18.84
CA GLY A 198 12.34 34.04 20.25
C GLY A 198 12.74 32.93 21.21
N ALA A 199 13.23 31.79 20.71
CA ALA A 199 13.57 30.64 21.51
C ALA A 199 15.01 30.72 22.04
N SER A 200 15.20 30.29 23.28
CA SER A 200 16.52 30.11 23.89
C SER A 200 16.66 28.66 24.33
N VAL A 201 17.71 28.00 23.85
CA VAL A 201 18.06 26.64 24.29
C VAL A 201 18.91 26.76 25.54
N ALA A 202 18.40 26.25 26.66
CA ALA A 202 19.14 26.30 27.92
C ALA A 202 20.41 25.42 27.82
N PRO A 203 21.56 25.90 28.33
CA PRO A 203 22.78 25.10 28.34
C PRO A 203 22.64 23.91 29.29
N GLY A 204 23.06 22.74 28.85
CA GLY A 204 22.93 21.48 29.58
C GLY A 204 23.77 20.38 28.94
N THR A 205 23.43 19.12 29.20
CA THR A 205 24.05 18.00 28.49
C THR A 205 23.67 18.01 27.00
N ALA A 206 24.39 17.25 26.17
CA ALA A 206 24.08 17.16 24.75
C ALA A 206 22.64 16.67 24.51
N GLU A 207 22.19 15.72 25.34
CA GLU A 207 20.84 15.16 25.32
C GLU A 207 19.77 16.19 25.73
N ASP A 208 20.06 17.02 26.73
CA ASP A 208 19.16 18.08 27.19
C ASP A 208 19.03 19.19 26.13
N MET A 209 20.16 19.59 25.54
CA MET A 209 20.19 20.58 24.47
C MET A 209 19.45 20.08 23.23
N ALA A 210 19.63 18.81 22.84
CA ALA A 210 18.92 18.20 21.72
C ALA A 210 17.41 18.12 21.99
N SER A 211 17.00 17.75 23.20
CA SER A 211 15.59 17.70 23.59
C SER A 211 14.95 19.10 23.56
N SER A 212 15.63 20.09 24.13
CA SER A 212 15.18 21.48 24.13
C SER A 212 15.08 22.06 22.71
N LEU A 213 16.04 21.75 21.83
CA LEU A 213 15.98 22.13 20.42
C LEU A 213 14.79 21.47 19.71
N MET A 214 14.56 20.18 19.95
CA MET A 214 13.43 19.45 19.38
C MET A 214 12.09 20.02 19.84
N ASP A 215 11.98 20.46 21.09
CA ASP A 215 10.77 21.13 21.62
C ASP A 215 10.52 22.48 20.94
N VAL A 216 11.58 23.27 20.73
CA VAL A 216 11.51 24.55 19.99
C VAL A 216 11.04 24.32 18.55
N ILE A 217 11.62 23.35 17.85
CA ILE A 217 11.23 23.00 16.48
C ILE A 217 9.78 22.53 16.44
N THR A 218 9.37 21.68 17.38
CA THR A 218 8.00 21.17 17.51
C THR A 218 7.02 22.33 17.72
N SER A 219 7.34 23.26 18.63
CA SER A 219 6.53 24.44 18.91
C SER A 219 6.42 25.39 17.70
N ALA A 220 7.53 25.62 16.99
CA ALA A 220 7.54 26.42 15.78
C ALA A 220 6.69 25.76 14.68
N CYS A 221 6.76 24.44 14.53
CA CYS A 221 5.94 23.67 13.60
C CYS A 221 4.44 23.73 13.97
N ASP A 222 4.07 23.62 15.24
CA ASP A 222 2.68 23.74 15.71
C ASP A 222 2.09 25.14 15.50
N ALA A 223 2.92 26.17 15.68
CA ALA A 223 2.51 27.55 15.46
C ALA A 223 2.34 27.86 13.96
N SER A 224 3.22 27.35 13.11
CA SER A 224 3.33 27.72 11.70
C SER A 224 2.58 26.81 10.73
N MET A 225 2.18 25.62 11.16
CA MET A 225 1.49 24.64 10.32
C MET A 225 0.22 24.15 11.00
N SER A 226 -0.87 24.08 10.23
CA SER A 226 -2.08 23.39 10.69
C SER A 226 -1.81 21.90 10.81
N GLY A 227 -2.17 21.33 11.95
CA GLY A 227 -2.17 19.90 12.16
C GLY A 227 -3.06 19.17 11.17
N VAL A 228 -2.54 18.10 10.56
CA VAL A 228 -3.39 17.16 9.84
C VAL A 228 -4.27 16.45 10.87
N VAL A 229 -5.45 17.01 11.13
CA VAL A 229 -6.47 16.37 11.96
C VAL A 229 -6.77 15.01 11.34
N PRO A 230 -6.72 13.91 12.10
CA PRO A 230 -7.21 12.62 11.64
C PRO A 230 -8.62 12.85 11.07
N ARG A 231 -8.82 12.54 9.78
CA ARG A 231 -10.13 12.71 9.14
C ARG A 231 -11.19 12.14 10.07
N ARG A 232 -12.25 12.92 10.32
CA ARG A 232 -13.43 12.46 11.08
C ARG A 232 -13.74 11.03 10.63
N ARG A 233 -13.88 10.11 11.60
CA ARG A 233 -14.26 8.72 11.31
C ARG A 233 -15.48 8.79 10.40
N ARG A 234 -15.34 8.29 9.17
CA ARG A 234 -16.44 8.26 8.21
C ARG A 234 -17.59 7.51 8.86
N GLU A 235 -18.80 8.00 8.67
CA GLU A 235 -19.99 7.26 9.08
C GLU A 235 -19.93 5.86 8.46
N PRO A 236 -20.20 4.81 9.25
CA PRO A 236 -20.25 3.45 8.74
C PRO A 236 -21.19 3.40 7.52
N VAL A 237 -20.77 2.66 6.49
CA VAL A 237 -21.60 2.50 5.28
C VAL A 237 -22.95 1.89 5.67
N TYR A 238 -24.02 2.19 4.95
CA TYR A 238 -25.40 1.79 5.30
C TYR A 238 -25.59 0.29 5.62
N TRP A 239 -24.76 -0.59 5.03
CA TRP A 239 -24.78 -2.04 5.25
C TRP A 239 -23.79 -2.50 6.34
N TRP A 240 -23.12 -1.58 7.03
CA TRP A 240 -22.12 -1.88 8.06
C TRP A 240 -22.78 -1.93 9.43
N THR A 241 -22.98 -3.13 9.94
CA THR A 241 -23.59 -3.39 11.25
C THR A 241 -22.55 -3.82 12.28
N ALA A 242 -22.89 -3.70 13.57
CA ALA A 242 -22.07 -4.25 14.67
C ALA A 242 -21.80 -5.76 14.48
N GLU A 243 -22.78 -6.49 13.97
CA GLU A 243 -22.67 -7.91 13.60
C GLU A 243 -21.58 -8.14 12.53
N ILE A 244 -21.58 -7.35 11.45
CA ILE A 244 -20.56 -7.46 10.39
C ILE A 244 -19.16 -7.09 10.92
N ALA A 245 -19.08 -6.10 11.82
CA ALA A 245 -17.82 -5.73 12.47
C ALA A 245 -17.26 -6.86 13.35
N GLU A 246 -18.12 -7.58 14.08
CA GLU A 246 -17.73 -8.75 14.89
C GLU A 246 -17.33 -9.94 14.00
N LEU A 247 -18.15 -10.26 12.99
CA LEU A 247 -17.82 -11.32 12.02
C LEU A 247 -16.50 -11.05 11.30
N ARG A 248 -16.18 -9.80 11.01
CA ARG A 248 -14.90 -9.41 10.43
C ARG A 248 -13.75 -9.62 11.41
N ARG A 249 -13.91 -9.25 12.69
CA ARG A 249 -12.90 -9.50 13.73
C ARG A 249 -12.64 -11.01 13.87
N SER A 250 -13.69 -11.81 14.00
CA SER A 250 -13.61 -13.27 14.08
C SER A 250 -12.97 -13.89 12.85
N CYS A 251 -13.32 -13.43 11.64
CA CYS A 251 -12.71 -13.89 10.39
C CYS A 251 -11.19 -13.57 10.33
N ILE A 252 -10.78 -12.38 10.77
CA ILE A 252 -9.36 -11.99 10.84
C ILE A 252 -8.61 -12.84 11.89
N LEU A 253 -9.22 -13.09 13.06
CA LEU A 253 -8.63 -13.94 14.10
C LEU A 253 -8.47 -15.38 13.63
N ALA A 254 -9.52 -15.97 13.04
CA ALA A 254 -9.47 -17.31 12.46
C ALA A 254 -8.42 -17.42 11.35
N ARG A 255 -8.26 -16.37 10.52
CA ARG A 255 -7.19 -16.30 9.52
C ARG A 255 -5.82 -16.37 10.16
N ARG A 256 -5.55 -15.54 11.17
CA ARG A 256 -4.25 -15.50 11.87
C ARG A 256 -3.93 -16.84 12.55
N LEU A 257 -4.93 -17.50 13.13
CA LEU A 257 -4.77 -18.82 13.74
C LEU A 257 -4.47 -19.90 12.71
N SER A 258 -5.24 -19.96 11.61
CA SER A 258 -4.99 -20.86 10.47
C SER A 258 -3.60 -20.69 9.86
N GLN A 259 -3.11 -19.45 9.79
CA GLN A 259 -1.77 -19.15 9.29
C GLN A 259 -0.68 -19.65 10.25
N ARG A 260 -0.86 -19.49 11.57
CA ARG A 260 0.11 -19.93 12.60
C ARG A 260 0.14 -21.45 12.82
N SER A 261 -0.92 -22.15 12.46
CA SER A 261 -1.00 -23.60 12.57
C SER A 261 -0.46 -24.36 11.36
N ARG A 262 0.04 -23.67 10.32
CA ARG A 262 0.60 -24.32 9.13
C ARG A 262 1.81 -25.19 9.50
N GLY A 263 1.82 -26.44 9.05
CA GLY A 263 2.83 -27.44 9.41
C GLY A 263 2.63 -28.07 10.79
N ARG A 264 1.50 -27.81 11.46
CA ARG A 264 1.10 -28.46 12.73
C ARG A 264 -0.11 -29.37 12.49
N GLN A 265 -0.37 -30.29 13.42
CA GLN A 265 -1.52 -31.21 13.33
C GLN A 265 -2.87 -30.46 13.26
N ASP A 266 -2.96 -29.26 13.83
CA ASP A 266 -4.20 -28.47 13.88
C ASP A 266 -4.50 -27.66 12.60
N GLU A 267 -3.66 -27.76 11.56
CA GLU A 267 -3.77 -26.96 10.34
C GLU A 267 -5.15 -27.08 9.67
N GLU A 268 -5.66 -28.30 9.54
CA GLU A 268 -6.92 -28.59 8.87
C GLU A 268 -8.11 -28.01 9.64
N ALA A 269 -8.11 -28.14 10.96
CA ALA A 269 -9.15 -27.61 11.83
C ALA A 269 -9.19 -26.07 11.80
N HIS A 270 -8.05 -25.40 11.88
CA HIS A 270 -8.00 -23.94 11.82
C HIS A 270 -8.32 -23.41 10.41
N SER A 271 -7.92 -24.12 9.35
CA SER A 271 -8.28 -23.80 7.96
C SER A 271 -9.81 -23.90 7.74
N ALA A 272 -10.43 -24.97 8.24
CA ALA A 272 -11.89 -25.14 8.20
C ALA A 272 -12.62 -24.04 8.98
N ASN A 273 -12.11 -23.65 10.16
CA ASN A 273 -12.65 -22.55 10.94
C ASN A 273 -12.58 -21.21 10.19
N TYR A 274 -11.43 -20.90 9.57
CA TYR A 274 -11.29 -19.71 8.73
C TYR A 274 -12.28 -19.71 7.55
N ALA A 275 -12.42 -20.84 6.85
CA ALA A 275 -13.38 -20.98 5.75
C ALA A 275 -14.82 -20.71 6.22
N SER A 276 -15.21 -21.23 7.39
CA SER A 276 -16.51 -20.99 8.00
C SER A 276 -16.72 -19.52 8.38
N ALA A 277 -15.77 -18.91 9.09
CA ALA A 277 -15.85 -17.49 9.50
C ALA A 277 -15.93 -16.55 8.28
N ARG A 278 -15.19 -16.86 7.21
CA ARG A 278 -15.23 -16.14 5.94
C ARG A 278 -16.59 -16.28 5.24
N ARG A 279 -17.19 -17.48 5.25
CA ARG A 279 -18.53 -17.71 4.70
C ARG A 279 -19.58 -16.91 5.46
N LEU A 280 -19.55 -16.93 6.79
CA LEU A 280 -20.48 -16.17 7.64
C LEU A 280 -20.38 -14.66 7.38
N LEU A 281 -19.17 -14.11 7.33
CA LEU A 281 -18.95 -12.70 7.01
C LEU A 281 -19.52 -12.33 5.62
N ARG A 282 -19.26 -13.15 4.60
CA ARG A 282 -19.79 -12.93 3.24
C ARG A 282 -21.32 -12.95 3.21
N LEU A 283 -21.94 -13.90 3.90
CA LEU A 283 -23.41 -14.01 3.97
C LEU A 283 -24.04 -12.84 4.72
N ALA A 284 -23.46 -12.41 5.85
CA ALA A 284 -23.95 -11.27 6.62
C ALA A 284 -23.88 -9.97 5.82
N ILE A 285 -22.76 -9.72 5.13
CA ILE A 285 -22.62 -8.57 4.22
C ILE A 285 -23.67 -8.63 3.11
N LYS A 286 -23.86 -9.79 2.47
CA LYS A 286 -24.86 -9.97 1.40
C LYS A 286 -26.29 -9.74 1.90
N SER A 287 -26.61 -10.20 3.11
CA SER A 287 -27.93 -10.03 3.72
C SER A 287 -28.17 -8.58 4.15
N SER A 288 -27.19 -7.93 4.77
CA SER A 288 -27.29 -6.51 5.15
C SER A 288 -27.47 -5.61 3.93
N LYS A 289 -26.74 -5.85 2.84
CA LYS A 289 -26.91 -5.13 1.58
C LYS A 289 -28.27 -5.35 0.88
N ARG A 290 -29.03 -6.38 1.26
CA ARG A 290 -30.39 -6.66 0.73
C ARG A 290 -31.49 -6.06 1.58
N ARG A 291 -31.21 -5.80 2.87
CA ARG A 291 -32.16 -5.28 3.85
C ARG A 291 -32.22 -3.75 3.88
N CYS A 292 -31.33 -3.10 3.15
CA CYS A 292 -31.23 -1.66 2.98
C CYS A 292 -31.26 -1.33 1.49
#